data_AF-A0A485D4P3-F1
#
_entry.id   AF-A0A485D4P3-F1
#
_cell.length_a   1.000
_cell.length_b   1.000
_cell.length_c   1.000
_cell.angle_alpha   90.00
_cell.angle_beta   90.00
_cell.angle_gamma   90.00
#
_symmetry.space_group_name_H-M   'P 1'
#
loop_
_entity.id
_entity.type
_entity.pdbx_description
1 polymer ?
#
loop_
_entity_poly.entity_id
_entity_poly.type
_entity_poly.pdbx_seq_one_letter_code
_entity_poly.pdbx_strand_id
1 'polypeptide(L)'
;MACSSVSTLSSHWRKKHQIQVMLTLMDDCAFSGDEPYLGPQKPPRHGVHNSQAAASPGRAIVMDPSQWPRIEAYVRDVLTQFKNDSRITIWDLYNEPGNRGINLSPTESTEYDEALESFALDLMVATFGWARDVGPKPAADRGSLAY
;
A
#
# COMPACT_ATOMS: atom_id res chain seq x y z
N MET A 1 -9.34 9.12 -22.04
CA MET A 1 -10.48 9.68 -21.28
C MET A 1 -10.03 9.77 -19.83
N ALA A 2 -9.60 10.95 -19.38
CA ALA A 2 -8.99 11.12 -18.06
C ALA A 2 -10.07 11.07 -16.97
N CYS A 3 -9.88 10.24 -15.96
CA CYS A 3 -10.79 10.11 -14.83
C CYS A 3 -10.56 11.28 -13.86
N SER A 4 -11.36 12.33 -14.00
CA SER A 4 -11.27 13.58 -13.22
C SER A 4 -11.81 13.49 -11.79
N SER A 5 -12.01 12.29 -11.22
CA SER A 5 -12.80 12.13 -9.99
C SER A 5 -11.99 12.14 -8.68
N VAL A 6 -10.66 12.07 -8.72
CA VAL A 6 -9.82 12.03 -7.49
C VAL A 6 -9.55 13.44 -6.90
N SER A 7 -9.98 14.51 -7.55
CA SER A 7 -9.72 15.89 -7.11
C SER A 7 -10.70 16.49 -6.10
N THR A 8 -11.78 15.78 -5.72
CA THR A 8 -12.97 16.44 -5.12
C THR A 8 -13.39 15.97 -3.72
N LEU A 9 -12.51 15.34 -2.95
CA LEU A 9 -12.63 15.47 -1.49
C LEU A 9 -12.09 16.85 -1.12
N SER A 10 -12.97 17.84 -1.15
CA SER A 10 -12.57 19.23 -0.90
C SER A 10 -11.93 19.33 0.48
N SER A 11 -10.80 20.03 0.56
CA SER A 11 -10.07 20.28 1.82
C SER A 11 -10.97 20.86 2.91
N HIS A 12 -12.09 21.49 2.53
CA HIS A 12 -13.14 21.98 3.42
C HIS A 12 -13.90 20.86 4.14
N TRP A 13 -14.37 19.84 3.43
CA TRP A 13 -15.12 18.72 4.04
C TRP A 13 -14.25 17.98 5.06
N ARG A 14 -12.99 17.70 4.67
CA ARG A 14 -12.04 17.01 5.53
C ARG A 14 -11.74 17.79 6.83
N LYS A 15 -11.55 19.11 6.73
CA LYS A 15 -11.39 19.98 7.90
C LYS A 15 -12.66 20.04 8.74
N LYS A 16 -13.83 20.16 8.13
CA LYS A 16 -15.12 20.15 8.86
C LYS A 16 -15.30 18.88 9.69
N HIS A 17 -14.87 17.74 9.15
CA HIS A 17 -15.01 16.43 9.79
C HIS A 17 -13.74 15.93 10.50
N GLN A 18 -12.68 16.74 10.58
CA GLN A 18 -11.40 16.41 11.21
C GLN A 18 -10.77 15.09 10.70
N ILE A 19 -10.95 14.80 9.40
CA ILE A 19 -10.41 13.59 8.79
C ILE A 19 -8.96 13.84 8.33
N GLN A 20 -8.08 12.89 8.60
CA GLN A 20 -6.69 12.84 8.15
C GLN A 20 -6.51 11.68 7.15
N VAL A 21 -5.45 11.73 6.35
CA VAL A 21 -5.16 10.70 5.33
C VAL A 21 -3.81 10.08 5.61
N MET A 22 -3.79 8.76 5.75
CA MET A 22 -2.62 7.91 5.61
C MET A 22 -2.67 7.31 4.21
N LEU A 23 -1.63 7.53 3.41
CA LEU A 23 -1.57 6.98 2.06
C LEU A 23 -0.67 5.74 2.05
N THR A 24 -1.28 4.59 1.85
CA THR A 24 -0.60 3.29 1.74
C THR A 24 -0.22 3.00 0.30
N LEU A 25 1.05 2.68 0.04
CA LEU A 25 1.55 2.48 -1.34
C LEU A 25 1.59 1.03 -1.80
N MET A 26 1.90 0.12 -0.87
CA MET A 26 2.05 -1.30 -1.12
C MET A 26 1.53 -2.12 0.07
N ASP A 27 1.21 -3.38 -0.16
CA ASP A 27 0.78 -4.33 0.87
C ASP A 27 1.04 -5.78 0.46
N ASP A 28 1.20 -6.68 1.43
CA ASP A 28 1.25 -8.14 1.20
C ASP A 28 -0.07 -8.85 1.60
N CYS A 29 -1.19 -8.13 1.71
CA CYS A 29 -2.48 -8.64 2.17
C CYS A 29 -3.22 -9.44 1.06
N ALA A 30 -2.57 -10.42 0.45
CA ALA A 30 -3.13 -11.29 -0.59
C ALA A 30 -3.91 -12.49 -0.01
N PHE A 31 -4.96 -12.18 0.77
CA PHE A 31 -5.79 -13.20 1.45
C PHE A 31 -6.58 -14.10 0.49
N SER A 32 -6.73 -13.73 -0.78
CA SER A 32 -7.32 -14.60 -1.82
C SER A 32 -6.47 -15.84 -2.13
N GLY A 33 -5.15 -15.75 -1.94
CA GLY A 33 -4.17 -16.74 -2.38
C GLY A 33 -3.81 -16.67 -3.86
N ASP A 34 -4.42 -15.77 -4.63
CA ASP A 34 -4.12 -15.58 -6.06
C ASP A 34 -3.11 -14.45 -6.27
N GLU A 35 -2.35 -14.53 -7.37
CA GLU A 35 -1.63 -13.35 -7.88
C GLU A 35 -2.61 -12.31 -8.43
N PRO A 36 -2.36 -11.01 -8.22
CA PRO A 36 -3.22 -9.94 -8.72
C PRO A 36 -3.24 -9.93 -10.24
N TYR A 37 -4.42 -9.72 -10.82
CA TYR A 37 -4.62 -9.64 -12.27
C TYR A 37 -5.54 -8.47 -12.63
N LEU A 38 -5.40 -7.98 -13.87
CA LEU A 38 -6.29 -6.95 -14.40
C LEU A 38 -7.62 -7.58 -14.82
N GLY A 39 -8.72 -7.03 -14.30
CA GLY A 39 -10.06 -7.47 -14.66
C GLY A 39 -11.04 -7.38 -13.48
N PRO A 40 -12.24 -7.95 -13.63
CA PRO A 40 -13.20 -8.03 -12.54
C PRO A 40 -12.63 -8.81 -11.34
N GLN A 41 -12.80 -8.25 -10.15
CA GLN A 41 -12.53 -8.96 -8.90
C GLN A 41 -13.50 -10.14 -8.76
N LYS A 42 -13.01 -11.26 -8.21
CA LYS A 42 -13.85 -12.41 -7.87
C LYS A 42 -14.95 -11.99 -6.88
N PRO A 43 -16.15 -12.61 -6.94
CA PRO A 43 -17.20 -12.31 -5.97
C PRO A 43 -16.73 -12.65 -4.54
N PRO A 44 -17.16 -11.88 -3.51
CA PRO A 44 -16.79 -12.16 -2.13
C PRO A 44 -17.31 -13.53 -1.70
N ARG A 45 -16.52 -14.25 -0.89
CA ARG A 45 -16.95 -15.53 -0.30
C ARG A 45 -17.75 -15.25 0.98
N HIS A 46 -18.91 -15.89 1.09
CA HIS A 46 -19.82 -15.70 2.22
C HIS A 46 -19.15 -16.02 3.56
N GLY A 47 -19.18 -15.06 4.50
CA GLY A 47 -18.65 -15.23 5.86
C GLY A 47 -17.12 -15.20 5.96
N VAL A 48 -16.39 -15.03 4.85
CA VAL A 48 -14.92 -15.04 4.85
C VAL A 48 -14.40 -13.60 4.80
N HIS A 49 -13.77 -13.16 5.89
CA HIS A 49 -13.17 -11.83 5.97
C HIS A 49 -12.05 -11.68 4.93
N ASN A 50 -12.00 -10.53 4.25
CA ASN A 50 -11.01 -10.21 3.21
C ASN A 50 -10.83 -11.28 2.11
N SER A 51 -11.83 -12.11 1.85
CA SER A 51 -11.72 -13.35 1.05
C SER A 51 -11.15 -13.23 -0.36
N GLN A 52 -11.23 -12.05 -0.98
CA GLN A 52 -10.74 -11.79 -2.34
C GLN A 52 -9.75 -10.62 -2.35
N ALA A 53 -9.11 -10.32 -1.21
CA ALA A 53 -8.07 -9.31 -1.16
C ALA A 53 -6.87 -9.75 -2.02
N ALA A 54 -6.41 -8.83 -2.84
CA ALA A 54 -5.26 -8.98 -3.71
C ALA A 54 -4.22 -7.94 -3.27
N ALA A 55 -2.99 -8.41 -3.07
CA ALA A 55 -1.85 -7.57 -2.72
C ALA A 55 -1.39 -6.73 -3.91
N SER A 56 -0.72 -5.63 -3.62
CA SER A 56 0.05 -4.88 -4.60
C SER A 56 1.39 -4.45 -3.98
N PRO A 57 2.54 -4.91 -4.52
CA PRO A 57 2.69 -5.85 -5.63
C PRO A 57 2.24 -7.29 -5.28
N GLY A 58 2.06 -8.14 -6.29
CA GLY A 58 1.82 -9.56 -6.09
C GLY A 58 3.04 -10.28 -5.52
N ARG A 59 2.83 -11.43 -4.83
CA ARG A 59 3.90 -12.15 -4.12
C ARG A 59 5.00 -12.61 -5.07
N ALA A 60 4.65 -13.03 -6.29
CA ALA A 60 5.62 -13.38 -7.33
C ALA A 60 6.55 -12.21 -7.72
N ILE A 61 6.05 -10.96 -7.66
CA ILE A 61 6.85 -9.76 -7.92
C ILE A 61 7.72 -9.40 -6.71
N VAL A 62 7.19 -9.55 -5.49
CA VAL A 62 7.98 -9.34 -4.26
C VAL A 62 9.18 -10.28 -4.25
N MET A 63 8.97 -11.55 -4.60
CA MET A 63 10.00 -12.60 -4.61
C MET A 63 10.93 -12.58 -5.84
N ASP A 64 10.79 -11.60 -6.74
CA ASP A 64 11.66 -11.42 -7.90
C ASP A 64 12.33 -10.03 -7.86
N PRO A 65 13.55 -9.92 -7.28
CA PRO A 65 14.30 -8.67 -7.24
C PRO A 65 14.55 -8.03 -8.61
N SER A 66 14.50 -8.80 -9.71
CA SER A 66 14.63 -8.23 -11.06
C SER A 66 13.45 -7.34 -11.45
N GLN A 67 12.30 -7.49 -10.78
CA GLN A 67 11.13 -6.63 -10.97
C GLN A 67 11.16 -5.35 -10.13
N TRP A 68 11.99 -5.28 -9.09
CA TRP A 68 11.99 -4.16 -8.15
C TRP A 68 12.28 -2.78 -8.77
N PRO A 69 13.07 -2.63 -9.85
CA PRO A 69 13.22 -1.33 -10.52
C PRO A 69 11.89 -0.70 -10.95
N ARG A 70 10.89 -1.53 -11.30
CA ARG A 70 9.56 -1.03 -11.68
C ARG A 70 8.74 -0.60 -10.46
N ILE A 71 8.94 -1.26 -9.32
CA ILE A 71 8.31 -0.93 -8.04
C ILE A 71 8.88 0.38 -7.53
N GLU A 72 10.21 0.53 -7.58
CA GLU A 72 10.91 1.77 -7.28
C GLU A 72 10.37 2.93 -8.13
N ALA A 73 10.22 2.72 -9.44
CA ALA A 73 9.68 3.73 -10.34
C ALA A 73 8.27 4.18 -9.90
N TYR A 74 7.37 3.24 -9.58
CA TYR A 74 6.03 3.56 -9.07
C TYR A 74 6.07 4.31 -7.74
N VAL A 75 6.82 3.82 -6.75
CA VAL A 75 6.93 4.44 -5.42
C VAL A 75 7.48 5.85 -5.55
N ARG A 76 8.57 6.05 -6.30
CA ARG A 76 9.19 7.36 -6.48
C ARG A 76 8.28 8.33 -7.23
N ASP A 77 7.53 7.85 -8.22
CA ASP A 77 6.59 8.69 -8.97
C ASP A 77 5.47 9.22 -8.07
N VAL A 78 4.80 8.34 -7.30
CA VAL A 78 3.76 8.73 -6.35
C VAL A 78 4.30 9.68 -5.28
N LEU A 79 5.44 9.34 -4.66
CA LEU A 79 6.05 10.20 -3.66
C LEU A 79 6.44 11.56 -4.23
N THR A 80 7.03 11.61 -5.43
CA THR A 80 7.44 12.87 -6.06
C THR A 80 6.25 13.74 -6.43
N GLN A 81 5.19 13.13 -6.95
CA GLN A 81 3.96 13.82 -7.34
C GLN A 81 3.25 14.45 -6.15
N PHE A 82 3.26 13.79 -4.98
CA PHE A 82 2.45 14.19 -3.83
C PHE A 82 3.26 14.61 -2.59
N LYS A 83 4.59 14.70 -2.66
CA LYS A 83 5.49 15.03 -1.52
C LYS A 83 5.15 16.30 -0.73
N ASN A 84 4.47 17.26 -1.37
CA ASN A 84 4.07 18.53 -0.77
C ASN A 84 2.56 18.63 -0.54
N ASP A 85 1.82 17.55 -0.75
CA ASP A 85 0.38 17.54 -0.56
C ASP A 85 0.02 17.50 0.92
N SER A 86 -0.32 18.66 1.47
CA SER A 86 -0.74 18.83 2.87
C SER A 86 -1.96 17.99 3.30
N ARG A 87 -2.64 17.32 2.36
CA ARG A 87 -3.68 16.36 2.69
C ARG A 87 -3.06 15.09 3.26
N ILE A 88 -1.87 14.67 2.83
CA ILE A 88 -1.26 13.42 3.29
C ILE A 88 -0.58 13.67 4.64
N THR A 89 -1.13 13.05 5.69
CA THR A 89 -0.61 13.18 7.06
C THR A 89 0.47 12.14 7.33
N ILE A 90 0.26 10.91 6.87
CA ILE A 90 1.20 9.80 7.06
C ILE A 90 1.44 9.12 5.71
N TRP A 91 2.70 8.76 5.47
CA TRP A 91 3.13 7.91 4.37
C TRP A 91 3.30 6.50 4.91
N ASP A 92 2.39 5.62 4.55
CA ASP A 92 2.46 4.19 4.85
C ASP A 92 3.06 3.48 3.63
N LEU A 93 4.37 3.26 3.66
CA LEU A 93 5.09 2.84 2.46
C LEU A 93 4.81 1.39 2.09
N TYR A 94 4.58 0.53 3.09
CA TYR A 94 4.39 -0.90 2.90
C TYR A 94 3.61 -1.47 4.09
N ASN A 95 2.36 -1.84 3.85
CA ASN A 95 1.48 -2.42 4.86
C ASN A 95 1.70 -3.94 4.98
N GLU A 96 1.89 -4.41 6.21
CA GLU A 96 2.06 -5.83 6.55
C GLU A 96 3.07 -6.61 5.68
N PRO A 97 4.31 -6.10 5.48
CA PRO A 97 5.30 -6.83 4.69
C PRO A 97 5.57 -8.21 5.29
N GLY A 98 5.59 -9.23 4.45
CA GLY A 98 5.75 -10.63 4.82
C GLY A 98 4.44 -11.32 5.20
N ASN A 99 3.26 -10.71 5.00
CA ASN A 99 2.00 -11.40 5.30
C ASN A 99 1.77 -12.60 4.35
N ARG A 100 1.83 -13.80 4.92
CA ARG A 100 1.64 -15.07 4.20
C ARG A 100 0.20 -15.58 4.20
N GLY A 101 -0.71 -14.94 4.94
CA GLY A 101 -2.07 -15.43 5.16
C GLY A 101 -2.89 -15.56 3.88
N ILE A 102 -3.64 -16.67 3.80
CA ILE A 102 -4.64 -16.97 2.78
C ILE A 102 -5.91 -17.48 3.49
N ASN A 103 -7.06 -16.86 3.23
CA ASN A 103 -8.32 -17.18 3.90
C ASN A 103 -9.15 -18.15 3.03
N LEU A 104 -9.30 -19.39 3.49
CA LEU A 104 -9.99 -20.45 2.75
C LEU A 104 -11.49 -20.45 3.06
N SER A 105 -11.85 -20.31 4.34
CA SER A 105 -13.21 -20.33 4.86
C SER A 105 -13.35 -19.41 6.08
N PRO A 106 -14.54 -19.27 6.70
CA PRO A 106 -14.70 -18.43 7.89
C PRO A 106 -13.86 -18.88 9.10
N THR A 107 -13.37 -20.13 9.10
CA THR A 107 -12.65 -20.74 10.21
C THR A 107 -11.32 -21.35 9.82
N GLU A 108 -10.94 -21.28 8.54
CA GLU A 108 -9.72 -21.92 8.03
C GLU A 108 -8.88 -20.94 7.21
N SER A 109 -7.58 -20.97 7.48
CA SER A 109 -6.56 -20.25 6.74
C SER A 109 -5.38 -21.15 6.45
N THR A 110 -4.57 -20.74 5.48
CA THR A 110 -3.27 -21.33 5.19
C THR A 110 -2.25 -20.21 4.97
N GLU A 111 -0.99 -20.59 4.81
CA GLU A 111 0.11 -19.66 4.60
C GLU A 111 0.78 -19.91 3.25
N TYR A 112 1.23 -18.83 2.63
CA TYR A 112 2.13 -18.83 1.50
C TYR A 112 3.56 -19.22 1.93
N ASP A 113 4.46 -19.34 0.94
CA ASP A 113 5.88 -19.67 1.12
C ASP A 113 6.58 -18.75 2.14
N GLU A 114 7.34 -19.33 3.08
CA GLU A 114 8.09 -18.59 4.11
C GLU A 114 9.13 -17.65 3.51
N ALA A 115 9.66 -17.98 2.32
CA ALA A 115 10.66 -17.17 1.65
C ALA A 115 10.17 -15.74 1.37
N LEU A 116 8.84 -15.52 1.26
CA LEU A 116 8.24 -14.20 1.12
C LEU A 116 8.69 -13.23 2.21
N GLU A 117 8.86 -13.69 3.45
CA GLU A 117 9.19 -12.81 4.59
C GLU A 117 10.54 -12.09 4.39
N SER A 118 11.54 -12.81 3.88
CA SER A 118 12.88 -12.23 3.62
C SER A 118 12.85 -11.24 2.45
N PHE A 119 12.17 -11.59 1.35
CA PHE A 119 12.04 -10.70 0.20
C PHE A 119 11.23 -9.43 0.53
N ALA A 120 10.15 -9.58 1.31
CA ALA A 120 9.32 -8.45 1.73
C ALA A 120 10.07 -7.51 2.68
N LEU A 121 10.88 -8.05 3.60
CA LEU A 121 11.76 -7.26 4.46
C LEU A 121 12.78 -6.44 3.64
N ASP A 122 13.45 -7.08 2.68
CA ASP A 122 14.42 -6.41 1.82
C ASP A 122 13.77 -5.33 0.94
N LEU A 123 12.60 -5.62 0.36
CA LEU A 123 11.83 -4.65 -0.42
C LEU A 123 11.34 -3.48 0.46
N MET A 124 10.92 -3.74 1.69
CA MET A 124 10.57 -2.70 2.66
C MET A 124 11.77 -1.79 2.93
N VAL A 125 12.94 -2.35 3.24
CA VAL A 125 14.16 -1.58 3.49
C VAL A 125 14.52 -0.70 2.28
N ALA A 126 14.44 -1.26 1.06
CA ALA A 126 14.67 -0.52 -0.17
C ALA A 126 13.66 0.62 -0.35
N THR A 127 12.38 0.36 -0.10
CA THR A 127 11.29 1.36 -0.19
C THR A 127 11.50 2.53 0.76
N PHE A 128 11.93 2.28 1.99
CA PHE A 128 12.31 3.35 2.91
C PHE A 128 13.52 4.15 2.41
N GLY A 129 14.51 3.50 1.77
CA GLY A 129 15.62 4.17 1.10
C GLY A 129 15.12 5.12 0.00
N TRP A 130 14.30 4.62 -0.92
CA TRP A 130 13.73 5.42 -2.01
C TRP A 130 12.91 6.60 -1.51
N ALA A 131 12.12 6.40 -0.45
CA ALA A 131 11.34 7.47 0.14
C ALA A 131 12.22 8.55 0.76
N ARG A 132 13.29 8.18 1.48
CA ARG A 132 14.25 9.15 2.04
C ARG A 132 14.92 9.99 0.95
N ASP A 133 15.29 9.37 -0.17
CA ASP A 133 15.88 10.08 -1.32
C ASP A 133 14.92 11.13 -1.91
N VAL A 134 13.62 10.81 -1.99
CA VAL A 134 12.60 11.74 -2.50
C VAL A 134 12.31 12.86 -1.49
N GLY A 135 12.39 12.56 -0.20
CA GLY A 135 12.11 13.49 0.90
C GLY A 135 10.66 13.98 0.96
N PRO A 136 9.65 13.08 0.96
CA PRO A 136 8.25 13.48 1.12
C PRO A 136 8.02 14.08 2.49
N LYS A 137 7.32 15.22 2.54
CA LYS A 137 7.00 15.85 3.82
C LYS A 137 5.67 15.30 4.31
N PRO A 138 5.58 14.81 5.55
CA PRO A 138 4.30 14.69 6.23
C PRO A 138 3.63 16.07 6.27
N ALA A 139 2.30 16.11 6.30
CA ALA A 139 1.61 17.35 6.60
C ALA A 139 2.17 17.92 7.90
N ALA A 140 2.75 19.13 7.84
CA ALA A 140 3.19 19.83 9.04
C ALA A 140 1.98 19.94 9.98
N ASP A 141 2.12 19.38 11.18
CA ASP A 141 1.28 19.78 12.29
C ASP A 141 1.37 21.32 12.37
N ARG A 142 0.21 21.99 12.26
CA ARG A 142 0.11 23.43 12.53
C ARG A 142 0.16 23.69 14.05
N GLY A 143 1.14 23.12 14.75
CA GLY A 143 1.11 23.02 16.21
C GLY A 143 2.33 22.38 16.88
N SER A 144 3.20 21.63 16.18
CA SER A 144 4.37 21.05 16.82
C SER A 144 5.53 22.04 16.77
N LEU A 145 5.71 22.75 17.89
CA LEU A 145 7.01 23.29 18.26
C LEU A 145 8.06 22.20 18.09
N ALA A 146 9.13 22.55 17.37
CA ALA A 146 10.34 21.75 17.34
C ALA A 146 10.81 21.51 18.78
N TYR A 147 11.06 20.24 19.11
CA TYR A 147 11.96 19.85 20.18
C TYR A 147 13.18 19.19 19.54
#